data_AF-A0A429BGZ0-F1
#
_entry.id   AF-A0A429BGZ0-F1
#
_cell.length_a   1.000
_cell.length_b   1.000
_cell.length_c   1.000
_cell.angle_alpha   90.00
_cell.angle_beta   90.00
_cell.angle_gamma   90.00
#
_symmetry.space_group_name_H-M   'P 1'
#
loop_
_entity.id
_entity.type
_entity.pdbx_description
1 polymer ?
#
loop_
_entity_poly.entity_id
_entity_poly.type
_entity_poly.pdbx_seq_one_letter_code
_entity_poly.pdbx_strand_id
1 'polypeptide(L)'
;MRPLTRSVIAAAVLAAPLLATPAAHAEGSYECFFGSITPGQYGYHLSGNPCDGTGYANVVITVRSGSAAGTHRCGTAFSWNGFLGADGCRKEPL
;
A
#
# COMPACT_ATOMS: atom_id res chain seq x y z
N MET A 1 5.71 55.19 38.74
CA MET A 1 4.28 55.54 38.86
C MET A 1 3.56 54.97 37.64
N ARG A 2 2.54 54.12 37.83
CA ARG A 2 1.72 53.42 36.82
C ARG A 2 0.41 54.21 36.55
N PRO A 3 -0.24 54.03 35.39
CA PRO A 3 -1.55 53.35 35.38
C PRO A 3 -1.69 52.39 34.17
N LEU A 4 -1.99 51.10 34.35
CA LEU A 4 -3.28 50.42 34.54
C LEU A 4 -4.09 50.14 33.26
N THR A 5 -4.06 48.85 32.89
CA THR A 5 -5.12 48.00 32.31
C THR A 5 -5.61 48.22 30.88
N ARG A 6 -5.23 47.27 30.01
CA ARG A 6 -6.15 46.68 29.03
C ARG A 6 -5.94 45.16 29.02
N SER A 7 -6.88 44.44 29.62
CA SER A 7 -7.01 42.99 29.45
C SER A 7 -7.52 42.73 28.03
N VAL A 8 -6.73 42.07 27.20
CA VAL A 8 -7.22 41.44 25.96
C VAL A 8 -7.08 39.94 26.18
N ILE A 9 -8.21 39.29 26.42
CA ILE A 9 -8.35 37.84 26.27
C ILE A 9 -8.74 37.60 24.82
N ALA A 10 -7.98 36.80 24.08
CA ALA A 10 -8.54 36.00 22.99
C ALA A 10 -7.54 34.91 22.60
N ALA A 11 -7.97 33.66 22.84
CA ALA A 11 -7.31 32.45 22.40
C ALA A 11 -7.36 32.32 20.88
N ALA A 12 -6.29 31.80 20.27
CA ALA A 12 -6.34 31.25 18.93
C ALA A 12 -5.32 30.11 18.77
N VAL A 13 -5.83 28.92 19.10
CA VAL A 13 -5.67 27.63 18.41
C VAL A 13 -4.30 27.32 17.78
N LEU A 14 -3.72 26.22 18.27
CA LEU A 14 -2.65 25.43 17.66
C LEU A 14 -2.87 25.26 16.14
N ALA A 15 -2.28 26.12 15.33
CA ALA A 15 -2.10 25.90 13.91
C ALA A 15 -0.75 25.18 13.71
N ALA A 16 -0.67 23.93 14.16
CA ALA A 16 0.38 22.99 13.79
C ALA A 16 -0.24 21.87 12.94
N PRO A 17 0.50 21.33 11.97
CA PRO A 17 0.11 21.31 10.56
C PRO A 17 -0.83 20.15 10.19
N LEU A 18 -1.91 20.46 9.44
CA LEU A 18 -2.74 19.47 8.75
C LEU A 18 -2.14 19.02 7.39
N LEU A 19 -0.85 19.25 7.15
CA LEU A 19 -0.20 19.00 5.85
C LEU A 19 0.92 17.97 5.96
N ALA A 20 0.67 16.83 6.60
CA ALA A 20 1.56 15.67 6.49
C ALA A 20 0.89 14.38 6.96
N THR A 21 -0.31 14.05 6.49
CA THR A 21 -0.68 12.64 6.40
C THR A 21 -0.44 12.25 4.95
N PRO A 22 0.66 11.53 4.62
CA PRO A 22 0.72 10.87 3.32
C PRO A 22 -0.57 10.04 3.23
N ALA A 23 -1.28 10.19 2.13
CA ALA A 23 -2.49 9.42 1.88
C ALA A 23 -2.13 7.95 2.08
N ALA A 24 -2.61 7.36 3.18
CA ALA A 24 -2.53 5.94 3.44
C ALA A 24 -3.45 5.26 2.43
N HIS A 25 -3.00 5.19 1.17
CA HIS A 25 -3.62 4.38 0.15
C HIS A 25 -3.48 2.95 0.64
N ALA A 26 -4.59 2.34 1.08
CA ALA A 26 -4.61 1.01 1.67
C ALA A 26 -3.79 0.03 0.82
N GLU A 27 -2.62 -0.33 1.33
CA GLU A 27 -1.72 -1.28 0.71
C GLU A 27 -2.34 -2.65 0.93
N GLY A 28 -2.87 -3.26 -0.12
CA GLY A 28 -3.30 -4.65 -0.03
C GLY A 28 -2.10 -5.57 0.16
N SER A 29 -2.33 -6.74 0.74
CA SER A 29 -1.28 -7.74 0.90
C SER A 29 -1.81 -9.13 0.64
N TYR A 30 -1.03 -9.93 -0.08
CA TYR A 30 -1.29 -11.35 -0.29
C TYR A 30 -0.06 -12.20 0.00
N GLU A 31 -0.26 -13.34 0.64
CA GLU A 31 0.71 -14.43 0.69
C GLU A 31 0.23 -15.56 -0.21
N CYS A 32 1.06 -15.99 -1.15
CA CYS A 32 0.80 -17.08 -2.06
C CYS A 32 1.81 -18.22 -1.86
N PHE A 33 1.36 -19.46 -1.88
CA PHE A 33 2.26 -20.61 -1.80
C PHE A 33 3.06 -20.81 -3.10
N PHE A 34 2.39 -20.79 -4.25
CA PHE A 34 3.03 -20.89 -5.56
C PHE A 34 2.63 -19.71 -6.43
N GLY A 35 3.53 -19.27 -7.32
CA GLY A 35 3.22 -18.26 -8.31
C GLY A 35 4.11 -18.29 -9.55
N SER A 36 3.60 -17.69 -10.61
CA SER A 36 4.26 -17.59 -11.91
C SER A 36 4.21 -16.16 -12.46
N ILE A 37 5.21 -15.85 -13.28
CA ILE A 37 5.35 -14.55 -13.95
C ILE A 37 5.15 -14.72 -15.45
N THR A 38 4.37 -13.84 -16.06
CA THR A 38 4.31 -13.66 -17.52
C THR A 38 4.55 -12.20 -17.89
N PRO A 39 5.16 -11.90 -19.06
CA PRO A 39 5.34 -10.51 -19.49
C PRO A 39 4.01 -9.77 -19.62
N GLY A 40 3.97 -8.51 -19.16
CA GLY A 40 2.82 -7.62 -19.28
C GLY A 40 3.22 -6.28 -19.90
N GLN A 41 2.23 -5.42 -20.20
CA GLN A 41 2.48 -4.14 -20.87
C GLN A 41 3.18 -3.10 -19.96
N TYR A 42 2.92 -3.14 -18.65
CA TYR A 42 3.39 -2.13 -17.67
C TYR A 42 4.22 -2.76 -16.53
N GLY A 43 4.94 -3.83 -16.83
CA GLY A 43 5.60 -4.69 -15.86
C GLY A 43 5.33 -6.14 -16.22
N TYR A 44 5.27 -7.02 -15.23
CA TYR A 44 4.80 -8.38 -15.47
C TYR A 44 3.45 -8.64 -14.81
N HIS A 45 2.76 -9.66 -15.32
CA HIS A 45 1.59 -10.25 -14.68
C HIS A 45 2.06 -11.34 -13.72
N LEU A 46 1.46 -11.40 -12.54
CA LEU A 46 1.71 -12.41 -11.52
C LEU A 46 0.43 -13.20 -11.28
N SER A 47 0.51 -14.51 -11.45
CA SER A 47 -0.55 -15.43 -11.03
C SER A 47 -0.09 -16.24 -9.82
N GLY A 48 -0.97 -16.51 -8.86
CA GLY A 48 -0.62 -17.25 -7.65
C GLY A 48 -1.75 -18.14 -7.12
N ASN A 49 -1.38 -19.23 -6.44
CA ASN A 49 -2.28 -20.13 -5.72
C ASN A 49 -1.53 -21.10 -4.78
N PRO A 50 -2.16 -21.59 -3.69
CA PRO A 50 -3.22 -20.90 -2.95
C PRO A 50 -2.68 -19.57 -2.38
N CYS A 51 -3.56 -18.56 -2.34
CA CYS A 51 -3.25 -17.25 -1.81
C CYS A 51 -4.24 -16.83 -0.72
N ASP A 52 -3.72 -16.19 0.32
CA ASP A 52 -4.46 -15.57 1.41
C ASP A 52 -4.12 -14.09 1.48
N GLY A 53 -5.12 -13.22 1.60
CA GLY A 53 -4.89 -11.78 1.62
C GLY A 53 -6.08 -10.95 1.17
N THR A 54 -5.87 -9.64 1.08
CA THR A 54 -6.90 -8.69 0.67
C THR A 54 -6.30 -7.41 0.07
N GLY A 55 -7.12 -6.71 -0.71
CA GLY A 55 -6.80 -5.42 -1.31
C GLY A 55 -6.72 -5.48 -2.82
N TYR A 56 -7.04 -4.38 -3.47
CA TYR A 56 -7.19 -4.32 -4.92
C TYR A 56 -6.07 -3.52 -5.60
N ALA A 57 -5.60 -2.43 -5.01
CA ALA A 57 -4.65 -1.52 -5.63
C ALA A 57 -3.38 -1.36 -4.78
N ASN A 58 -2.24 -1.13 -5.44
CA ASN A 58 -0.92 -0.98 -4.82
C ASN A 58 -0.63 -2.07 -3.77
N VAL A 59 -0.74 -3.32 -4.20
CA VAL A 59 -0.63 -4.47 -3.29
C VAL A 59 0.79 -5.02 -3.24
N VAL A 60 1.15 -5.57 -2.09
CA VAL A 60 2.38 -6.36 -1.91
C VAL A 60 2.01 -7.84 -1.92
N ILE A 61 2.67 -8.61 -2.77
CA ILE A 61 2.41 -10.04 -2.93
C ILE A 61 3.70 -10.79 -2.65
N THR A 62 3.65 -11.66 -1.64
CA THR A 62 4.76 -12.54 -1.27
C THR A 62 4.47 -13.95 -1.75
N VAL A 63 5.35 -14.52 -2.56
CA VAL A 63 5.19 -15.85 -3.14
C VAL A 63 6.30 -16.76 -2.62
N ARG A 64 5.93 -17.94 -2.12
CA ARG A 64 6.89 -18.88 -1.51
C ARG A 64 7.66 -19.72 -2.55
N SER A 65 7.03 -20.11 -3.66
CA SER A 65 7.60 -21.01 -4.65
C SER A 65 7.15 -20.71 -6.09
N GLY A 66 7.90 -21.20 -7.07
CA GLY A 66 7.65 -20.99 -8.50
C GLY A 66 8.50 -19.89 -9.12
N SER A 67 8.21 -19.54 -10.38
CA SER A 67 8.98 -18.50 -11.09
C SER A 67 8.75 -17.09 -10.55
N ALA A 68 7.68 -16.90 -9.77
CA ALA A 68 7.40 -15.68 -9.04
C ALA A 68 7.90 -15.71 -7.59
N ALA A 69 8.81 -16.60 -7.16
CA ALA A 69 9.24 -16.62 -5.76
C ALA A 69 9.89 -15.29 -5.32
N GLY A 70 9.45 -14.78 -4.16
CA GLY A 70 9.88 -13.50 -3.59
C GLY A 70 8.72 -12.52 -3.34
N THR A 71 9.07 -11.26 -3.07
CA THR A 71 8.12 -10.18 -2.79
C THR A 71 7.98 -9.25 -3.99
N HIS A 72 6.74 -8.89 -4.31
CA HIS A 72 6.39 -8.10 -5.48
C HIS A 72 5.42 -6.99 -5.11
N ARG A 73 5.63 -5.79 -5.65
CA ARG A 73 4.62 -4.74 -5.61
C ARG A 73 3.87 -4.72 -6.94
N CYS A 74 2.55 -4.79 -6.87
CA CYS A 74 1.68 -4.79 -8.04
C CYS A 74 0.72 -3.61 -8.00
N GLY A 75 0.42 -3.06 -9.17
CA GLY A 75 -0.51 -1.94 -9.30
C GLY A 75 -1.94 -2.36 -8.95
N THR A 76 -2.35 -3.55 -9.39
CA THR A 76 -3.65 -4.13 -9.09
C THR A 76 -3.58 -5.62 -8.82
N ALA A 77 -4.50 -6.13 -8.01
CA ALA A 77 -4.72 -7.56 -7.81
C ALA A 77 -6.21 -7.89 -7.70
N PHE A 78 -6.55 -9.08 -8.20
CA PHE A 78 -7.85 -9.70 -8.05
C PHE A 78 -7.64 -11.10 -7.49
N SER A 79 -8.39 -11.45 -6.45
CA SER A 79 -8.36 -12.79 -5.87
C SER A 79 -9.75 -13.37 -5.71
N TRP A 80 -9.88 -14.65 -6.04
CA TRP A 80 -11.11 -15.40 -5.92
C TRP A 80 -10.80 -16.89 -5.67
N ASN A 81 -11.43 -17.48 -4.65
CA ASN A 81 -11.22 -18.89 -4.27
C ASN A 81 -9.74 -19.30 -4.12
N GLY A 82 -8.93 -18.41 -3.54
CA GLY A 82 -7.48 -18.65 -3.32
C GLY A 82 -6.62 -18.55 -4.57
N PHE A 83 -7.18 -18.30 -5.75
CA PHE A 83 -6.42 -17.89 -6.92
C PHE A 83 -6.24 -16.37 -6.89
N LEU A 84 -5.08 -15.91 -7.36
CA LEU A 84 -4.75 -14.51 -7.50
C LEU A 84 -4.20 -14.23 -8.88
N GLY A 85 -4.66 -13.14 -9.49
CA GLY A 85 -4.05 -12.51 -10.65
C GLY A 85 -3.73 -11.06 -10.33
N ALA A 86 -2.54 -10.60 -10.70
CA ALA A 86 -2.09 -9.24 -10.44
C ALA A 86 -1.29 -8.67 -11.61
N ASP A 87 -1.42 -7.36 -11.82
CA ASP A 87 -0.86 -6.66 -12.98
C ASP A 87 0.00 -5.47 -12.56
N GLY A 88 0.88 -5.06 -13.49
CA GLY A 88 1.83 -3.98 -13.24
C GLY A 88 2.81 -4.33 -12.13
N CYS A 89 3.18 -5.60 -12.01
CA CYS A 89 4.03 -6.09 -10.95
C CYS A 89 5.50 -5.80 -11.21
N ARG A 90 6.23 -5.53 -10.12
CA ARG A 90 7.68 -5.39 -10.07
C ARG A 90 8.23 -6.02 -8.79
N LYS A 91 9.48 -6.48 -8.81
CA LYS A 91 10.13 -6.96 -7.57
C LYS A 91 10.22 -5.82 -6.58
N GLU A 92 9.84 -6.09 -5.34
CA GLU A 92 10.03 -5.15 -4.24
C GLU A 92 11.48 -5.29 -3.73
N PRO A 93 12.26 -4.19 -3.61
CA PRO A 93 13.55 -4.23 -2.93
C PRO A 93 13.35 -4.55 -1.44
N LEU A 94 14.22 -5.41 -0.89
CA LEU A 94 14.30 -5.67 0.56
C LEU A 94 14.82 -4.44 1.32
#